data_AF-A0A1B3XIQ8-F1
#
_entry.id   AF-A0A1B3XIQ8-F1
#
_cell.length_a   1.000
_cell.length_b   1.000
_cell.length_c   1.000
_cell.angle_alpha   90.00
_cell.angle_beta   90.00
_cell.angle_gamma   90.00
#
_symmetry.space_group_name_H-M   'P 1'
#
loop_
_entity.id
_entity.type
_entity.pdbx_description
1 polymer ?
#
loop_
_entity_poly.entity_id
_entity_poly.type
_entity_poly.pdbx_seq_one_letter_code
_entity_poly.pdbx_strand_id
1 'polypeptide(L)'
;MTDELVEKVRAGNDHAFRILIETYKQTIYRTVYSVLRNQKDAEDVTQEVFIKIYTSLPQYKNQGFKTWITRIAVNHAIDLKRKRQRQKEEPHDERSTEVDLGVSDDAEAVFFQNERRKQILRKLKDLPEGYRDVVYDYYISEKTFKQIAEEQQIQVKSVEVKLYRARNWMRKHWKEEDFS
;
A
#
# COMPACT_ATOMS: atom_id res chain seq x y z
N MET A 1 4.60 19.91 -11.27
CA MET A 1 5.83 19.09 -11.48
C MET A 1 5.54 17.60 -11.65
N THR A 2 5.07 16.83 -10.65
CA THR A 2 4.84 15.37 -10.84
C THR A 2 3.74 15.07 -11.86
N ASP A 3 2.60 15.77 -11.79
CA ASP A 3 1.50 15.53 -12.74
C ASP A 3 1.88 15.92 -14.19
N GLU A 4 2.74 16.93 -14.38
CA GLU A 4 3.30 17.25 -15.71
C GLU A 4 4.19 16.14 -16.27
N LEU A 5 5.01 15.50 -15.42
CA LEU A 5 5.79 14.34 -15.84
C LEU A 5 4.89 13.18 -16.23
N VAL A 6 3.79 12.96 -15.49
CA VAL A 6 2.81 11.91 -15.82
C VAL A 6 2.17 12.15 -17.19
N GLU A 7 1.78 13.39 -17.50
CA GLU A 7 1.23 13.73 -18.83
C GLU A 7 2.27 13.55 -19.94
N LYS A 8 3.54 13.88 -19.69
CA LYS A 8 4.62 13.60 -20.66
C LYS A 8 4.81 12.11 -20.90
N VAL A 9 4.75 11.27 -19.87
CA VAL A 9 4.83 9.80 -20.04
C VAL A 9 3.65 9.28 -20.84
N ARG A 10 2.44 9.80 -20.61
CA ARG A 10 1.25 9.44 -21.42
C ARG A 10 1.40 9.81 -22.89
N ALA A 11 2.12 10.88 -23.18
CA ALA A 11 2.48 11.27 -24.54
C ALA A 11 3.64 10.46 -25.15
N GLY A 12 4.11 9.40 -24.48
CA GLY A 12 5.19 8.52 -24.96
C GLY A 12 6.61 9.00 -24.63
N ASN A 13 6.77 9.91 -23.66
CA ASN A 13 8.08 10.38 -23.26
C ASN A 13 8.72 9.46 -22.20
N ASP A 14 9.55 8.52 -22.66
CA ASP A 14 10.28 7.59 -21.78
C ASP A 14 11.24 8.29 -20.81
N HIS A 15 11.80 9.44 -21.20
CA HIS A 15 12.69 10.20 -20.32
C HIS A 15 11.93 10.76 -19.10
N ALA A 16 10.70 11.21 -19.29
CA ALA A 16 9.84 11.64 -18.19
C ALA A 16 9.56 10.48 -17.21
N PHE A 17 9.47 9.25 -17.72
CA PHE A 17 9.27 8.08 -16.86
C PHE A 17 10.53 7.76 -16.05
N ARG A 18 11.72 7.87 -16.65
CA ARG A 18 12.99 7.72 -15.91
C ARG A 18 13.10 8.71 -14.75
N ILE A 19 12.69 9.96 -14.94
CA ILE A 19 12.67 10.95 -13.86
C ILE A 19 11.71 10.52 -12.74
N LEU A 20 10.54 9.99 -13.07
CA LEU A 20 9.61 9.46 -12.07
C LEU A 20 10.21 8.27 -11.31
N ILE A 21 10.88 7.33 -12.00
CA ILE A 21 11.57 6.22 -11.34
C ILE A 21 12.60 6.75 -10.36
N GLU A 22 13.52 7.62 -10.80
CA GLU A 22 14.58 8.17 -9.95
C GLU A 22 14.04 8.89 -8.72
N THR A 23 12.93 9.62 -8.90
CA THR A 23 12.26 10.36 -7.81
C THR A 23 11.68 9.41 -6.76
N TYR A 24 11.10 8.27 -7.18
CA TYR A 24 10.30 7.42 -6.30
C TYR A 24 10.94 6.08 -5.95
N LYS A 25 12.10 5.71 -6.54
CA LYS A 25 12.75 4.40 -6.34
C LYS A 25 12.98 4.06 -4.88
N GLN A 26 13.51 5.01 -4.10
CA GLN A 26 13.76 4.81 -2.67
C GLN A 26 12.47 4.67 -1.87
N THR A 27 11.43 5.44 -2.22
CA THR A 27 10.13 5.35 -1.54
C THR A 27 9.48 3.99 -1.79
N ILE A 28 9.47 3.53 -3.04
CA ILE A 28 8.90 2.23 -3.40
C ILE A 28 9.71 1.10 -2.78
N TYR A 29 11.03 1.14 -2.88
CA TYR A 29 11.91 0.15 -2.27
C TYR A 29 11.67 0.00 -0.76
N ARG A 30 11.68 1.12 -0.02
CA ARG A 30 11.41 1.10 1.43
C ARG A 30 10.03 0.55 1.76
N THR A 31 9.02 0.92 0.95
CA THR A 31 7.65 0.43 1.11
C THR A 31 7.60 -1.09 0.95
N VAL A 32 8.17 -1.63 -0.13
CA VAL A 32 8.21 -3.06 -0.41
C VAL A 32 9.02 -3.81 0.65
N TYR A 33 10.20 -3.30 1.01
CA TYR A 33 11.07 -3.88 2.03
C TYR A 33 10.37 -3.96 3.39
N SER A 34 9.57 -2.95 3.75
CA SER A 34 8.81 -2.95 5.01
C SER A 34 7.83 -4.13 5.12
N VAL A 35 7.33 -4.63 3.99
CA VAL A 35 6.38 -5.74 3.88
C VAL A 35 7.09 -7.09 3.83
N LEU A 36 8.11 -7.20 2.95
CA LEU A 36 8.79 -8.45 2.64
C LEU A 36 9.90 -8.80 3.63
N ARG A 37 10.59 -7.79 4.20
CA ARG A 37 11.74 -7.95 5.10
C ARG A 37 12.86 -8.82 4.50
N ASN A 38 13.03 -8.78 3.18
CA ASN A 38 14.09 -9.43 2.44
C ASN A 38 14.59 -8.46 1.36
N GLN A 39 15.90 -8.22 1.31
CA GLN A 39 16.50 -7.23 0.41
C GLN A 39 16.34 -7.62 -1.07
N LYS A 40 16.79 -8.82 -1.45
CA LYS A 40 16.75 -9.30 -2.83
C LYS A 40 15.34 -9.27 -3.40
N ASP A 41 14.39 -9.75 -2.61
CA ASP A 41 12.98 -9.73 -2.98
C ASP A 41 12.42 -8.32 -3.11
N ALA A 42 12.87 -7.40 -2.25
CA ALA A 42 12.44 -6.02 -2.32
C ALA A 42 12.98 -5.31 -3.56
N GLU A 43 14.20 -5.62 -3.99
CA GLU A 43 14.79 -5.12 -5.23
C GLU A 43 13.99 -5.61 -6.44
N ASP A 44 13.76 -6.92 -6.54
CA ASP A 44 13.00 -7.54 -7.63
C ASP A 44 11.56 -7.00 -7.70
N VAL A 45 10.85 -6.97 -6.57
CA VAL A 45 9.48 -6.46 -6.52
C VAL A 45 9.42 -4.97 -6.83
N THR A 46 10.41 -4.17 -6.42
CA THR A 46 10.44 -2.75 -6.77
C THR A 46 10.44 -2.55 -8.29
N GLN A 47 11.19 -3.37 -9.02
CA GLN A 47 11.19 -3.34 -10.49
C GLN A 47 9.82 -3.73 -11.07
N GLU A 48 9.23 -4.82 -10.59
CA GLU A 48 7.89 -5.25 -11.01
C GLU A 48 6.82 -4.18 -10.76
N VAL A 49 6.92 -3.48 -9.62
CA VAL A 49 6.02 -2.37 -9.27
C VAL A 49 6.18 -1.21 -10.25
N PHE A 50 7.40 -0.85 -10.66
CA PHE A 50 7.59 0.19 -11.67
C PHE A 50 7.00 -0.18 -13.03
N ILE A 51 7.09 -1.45 -13.44
CA ILE A 51 6.42 -1.95 -14.66
C ILE A 51 4.90 -1.82 -14.52
N LYS A 52 4.34 -2.16 -13.34
CA LYS A 52 2.90 -1.99 -13.06
C LYS A 52 2.46 -0.52 -13.06
N ILE A 53 3.28 0.37 -12.51
CA ILE A 53 3.05 1.81 -12.53
C ILE A 53 3.00 2.30 -13.97
N TYR A 54 3.98 1.93 -14.79
CA TYR A 54 4.04 2.32 -16.21
C TYR A 54 2.79 1.88 -16.97
N THR A 55 2.43 0.61 -16.87
CA THR A 55 1.28 0.02 -17.56
C THR A 55 -0.07 0.55 -17.05
N SER A 56 -0.16 0.95 -15.79
CA SER A 56 -1.38 1.49 -15.17
C SER A 56 -1.49 3.01 -15.28
N LEU A 57 -0.43 3.70 -15.71
CA LEU A 57 -0.35 5.16 -15.77
C LEU A 57 -1.44 5.83 -16.62
N PRO A 58 -1.90 5.24 -17.76
CA PRO A 58 -3.02 5.81 -18.53
C PRO A 58 -4.33 5.93 -17.73
N GLN A 59 -4.51 5.12 -16.69
CA GLN A 59 -5.73 5.08 -15.87
C GLN A 59 -5.67 5.98 -14.62
N TYR A 60 -4.51 6.56 -14.32
CA TYR A 60 -4.33 7.46 -13.18
C TYR A 60 -5.19 8.74 -13.33
N LYS A 61 -5.73 9.27 -12.23
CA LYS A 61 -6.71 10.39 -12.26
C LYS A 61 -6.23 11.65 -11.54
N ASN A 62 -4.91 11.87 -11.43
CA ASN A 62 -4.32 13.04 -10.77
C ASN A 62 -4.81 13.23 -9.32
N GLN A 63 -4.93 12.13 -8.56
CA GLN A 63 -5.42 12.12 -7.17
C GLN A 63 -4.28 11.95 -6.14
N GLY A 64 -3.06 12.37 -6.50
CA GLY A 64 -1.86 12.21 -5.67
C GLY A 64 -1.00 11.01 -6.11
N PHE A 65 0.04 11.30 -6.88
CA PHE A 65 0.85 10.27 -7.56
C PHE A 65 1.59 9.37 -6.56
N LYS A 66 2.22 9.98 -5.55
CA LYS A 66 2.93 9.26 -4.48
C LYS A 66 2.03 8.25 -3.77
N THR A 67 0.83 8.66 -3.37
CA THR A 67 -0.14 7.77 -2.72
C THR A 67 -0.57 6.63 -3.65
N TRP A 68 -0.79 6.93 -4.93
CA TRP A 68 -1.19 5.94 -5.92
C TRP A 68 -0.11 4.88 -6.16
N ILE A 69 1.16 5.27 -6.37
CA ILE A 69 2.27 4.33 -6.58
C ILE A 69 2.59 3.52 -5.31
N THR A 70 2.50 4.14 -4.12
CA THR A 70 2.71 3.43 -2.84
C THR A 70 1.65 2.34 -2.67
N ARG A 71 0.39 2.59 -3.03
CA ARG A 71 -0.66 1.55 -2.98
C ARG A 71 -0.39 0.40 -3.94
N ILE A 72 0.12 0.67 -5.15
CA ILE A 72 0.53 -0.39 -6.09
C ILE A 72 1.67 -1.23 -5.47
N ALA A 73 2.68 -0.56 -4.89
CA ALA A 73 3.84 -1.20 -4.26
C ALA A 73 3.45 -2.14 -3.12
N VAL A 74 2.65 -1.63 -2.18
CA VAL A 74 2.13 -2.37 -1.03
C VAL A 74 1.34 -3.60 -1.46
N ASN A 75 0.34 -3.42 -2.33
CA ASN A 75 -0.54 -4.50 -2.76
C ASN A 75 0.27 -5.64 -3.39
N HIS A 76 1.23 -5.28 -4.25
CA HIS A 76 2.07 -6.26 -4.91
C HIS A 76 3.00 -7.01 -3.96
N ALA A 77 3.61 -6.30 -3.00
CA ALA A 77 4.45 -6.93 -1.97
C ALA A 77 3.65 -7.89 -1.08
N ILE A 78 2.41 -7.54 -0.71
CA ILE A 78 1.52 -8.40 0.07
C ILE A 78 1.12 -9.64 -0.71
N ASP A 79 0.74 -9.49 -1.99
CA ASP A 79 0.38 -10.62 -2.84
C ASP A 79 1.52 -11.63 -2.96
N LEU A 80 2.77 -11.16 -3.10
CA LEU A 80 3.94 -12.02 -3.12
C LEU A 80 4.18 -12.72 -1.77
N LYS A 81 4.12 -11.97 -0.66
CA LYS A 81 4.26 -12.52 0.69
C LYS A 81 3.25 -13.64 0.95
N ARG A 82 2.00 -13.44 0.56
CA ARG A 82 0.93 -14.45 0.70
C ARG A 82 1.14 -15.65 -0.21
N LYS A 83 1.60 -15.45 -1.46
CA LYS A 83 1.94 -16.55 -2.36
C LYS A 83 3.01 -17.46 -1.75
N ARG A 84 4.01 -16.88 -1.09
CA ARG A 84 5.07 -17.61 -0.39
C ARG A 84 4.60 -18.34 0.86
N GLN A 85 3.72 -17.72 1.65
CA GLN A 85 3.12 -18.39 2.80
C GLN A 85 2.37 -19.66 2.37
N ARG A 86 1.57 -19.57 1.30
CA ARG A 86 0.88 -20.74 0.72
C ARG A 86 1.84 -21.79 0.17
N GLN A 87 2.97 -21.39 -0.41
CA GLN A 87 4.00 -22.32 -0.90
C GLN A 87 4.80 -22.98 0.23
N LYS A 88 4.95 -22.31 1.39
CA LYS A 88 5.57 -22.89 2.60
C LYS A 88 4.67 -23.85 3.35
N GLU A 89 3.35 -23.81 3.12
CA GLU A 89 2.39 -24.77 3.67
C GLU A 89 2.41 -26.11 2.90
N GLU A 90 3.06 -26.17 1.72
CA GLU A 90 3.55 -27.41 1.13
C GLU A 90 4.94 -27.72 1.72
N PRO A 91 5.24 -28.96 2.13
CA PRO A 91 6.49 -29.27 2.83
C PRO A 91 7.65 -29.24 1.84
N HIS A 92 8.24 -28.06 1.64
CA HIS A 92 9.62 -27.95 1.22
C HIS A 92 10.38 -27.06 2.19
N ASP A 93 11.17 -27.76 3.01
CA ASP A 93 12.15 -27.24 3.94
C ASP A 93 13.19 -26.43 3.15
N GLU A 94 13.25 -25.13 3.40
CA GLU A 94 14.50 -24.39 3.20
C GLU A 94 14.54 -23.15 4.11
N ARG A 95 15.42 -23.31 5.10
CA ARG A 95 15.83 -22.37 6.13
C ARG A 95 16.69 -21.29 5.49
N SER A 96 16.41 -20.02 5.79
CA SER A 96 17.44 -18.97 5.82
C SER A 96 16.96 -17.83 6.70
N THR A 97 17.37 -17.92 7.96
CA THR A 97 17.55 -16.80 8.87
C THR A 97 18.84 -16.09 8.47
N GLU A 98 18.80 -14.80 8.22
CA GLU A 98 19.92 -13.91 8.52
C GLU A 98 19.37 -12.52 8.82
N VAL A 99 19.66 -12.07 10.04
CA VAL A 99 19.39 -10.76 10.58
C VAL A 99 20.69 -9.98 10.39
N ASP A 100 20.64 -8.81 9.75
CA ASP A 100 21.69 -7.82 9.92
C ASP A 100 21.09 -6.42 10.18
N LEU A 101 21.73 -5.75 11.12
CA LEU A 101 21.34 -4.54 11.82
C LEU A 101 21.88 -3.32 11.08
N GLY A 102 20.98 -2.50 10.54
CA GLY A 102 21.28 -1.15 10.09
C GLY A 102 20.40 -0.14 10.82
N VAL A 103 20.75 0.17 12.08
CA VAL A 103 20.11 1.26 12.83
C VAL A 103 20.97 2.51 12.68
N SER A 104 20.43 3.56 12.05
CA SER A 104 20.58 4.97 12.45
C SER A 104 19.93 5.88 11.40
N ASP A 105 18.62 6.08 11.54
CA ASP A 105 17.85 7.31 11.20
C ASP A 105 16.33 7.09 11.40
N ASP A 106 15.90 5.83 11.54
CA ASP A 106 14.47 5.46 11.49
C ASP A 106 13.76 5.34 12.85
N ALA A 107 14.44 5.48 13.99
CA ALA A 107 13.80 5.26 15.29
C ALA A 107 12.68 6.28 15.58
N GLU A 108 12.92 7.56 15.29
CA GLU A 108 11.90 8.60 15.39
C GLU A 108 10.81 8.42 14.33
N ALA A 109 11.19 8.18 13.07
CA ALA A 109 10.22 7.99 11.99
C ALA A 109 9.29 6.77 12.22
N VAL A 110 9.83 5.66 12.71
CA VAL A 110 9.07 4.46 13.09
C VAL A 110 8.20 4.72 14.32
N PHE A 111 8.69 5.49 15.29
CA PHE A 111 7.91 5.89 16.46
C PHE A 111 6.72 6.80 16.09
N PHE A 112 6.96 7.85 15.29
CA PHE A 112 5.92 8.74 14.78
C PHE A 112 4.90 8.01 13.91
N GLN A 113 5.34 7.08 13.06
CA GLN A 113 4.42 6.24 12.28
C GLN A 113 3.58 5.31 13.15
N ASN A 114 4.17 4.73 14.20
CA ASN A 114 3.44 3.89 15.15
C ASN A 114 2.41 4.70 15.95
N GLU A 115 2.74 5.93 16.36
CA GLU A 115 1.82 6.77 17.13
C GLU A 115 0.66 7.27 16.25
N ARG A 116 0.96 7.69 15.01
CA ARG A 116 -0.06 8.03 14.00
C ARG A 116 -0.97 6.83 13.70
N ARG A 117 -0.39 5.63 13.57
CA ARG A 117 -1.16 4.39 13.34
C ARG A 117 -2.09 4.08 14.52
N LYS A 118 -1.62 4.24 15.77
CA LYS A 118 -2.45 4.07 16.97
C LYS A 118 -3.59 5.08 17.02
N GLN A 119 -3.36 6.34 16.67
CA GLN A 119 -4.41 7.36 16.59
C GLN A 119 -5.48 6.99 15.56
N ILE A 120 -5.07 6.55 14.36
CA ILE A 120 -6.00 6.07 13.32
C ILE A 120 -6.81 4.87 13.83
N LEU A 121 -6.16 3.88 14.46
CA LEU A 121 -6.85 2.70 15.03
C LEU A 121 -7.83 3.06 16.14
N ARG A 122 -7.54 4.08 16.95
CA ARG A 122 -8.47 4.60 17.96
C ARG A 122 -9.69 5.24 17.31
N LYS A 123 -9.48 6.14 16.34
CA LYS A 123 -10.58 6.80 15.62
C LYS A 123 -11.43 5.84 14.79
N LEU A 124 -10.86 4.74 14.30
CA LEU A 124 -11.64 3.68 13.65
C LEU A 124 -12.72 3.06 14.56
N LYS A 125 -12.58 3.17 15.89
CA LYS A 125 -13.64 2.76 16.82
C LYS A 125 -14.89 3.63 16.72
N ASP A 126 -14.79 4.85 16.22
CA ASP A 126 -15.95 5.74 16.08
C ASP A 126 -16.82 5.35 14.87
N LEU A 127 -16.29 4.55 13.94
CA LEU A 127 -17.08 4.06 12.81
C LEU A 127 -18.16 3.09 13.28
N PRO A 128 -19.37 3.15 12.68
CA PRO A 128 -20.37 2.11 12.81
C PRO A 128 -19.79 0.72 12.49
N GLU A 129 -20.23 -0.28 13.25
CA GLU A 129 -19.65 -1.64 13.27
C GLU A 129 -19.54 -2.25 11.86
N GLY A 130 -20.53 -2.04 10.99
CA GLY A 130 -20.53 -2.54 9.61
C GLY A 130 -19.54 -1.88 8.63
N TYR A 131 -18.88 -0.79 9.03
CA TYR A 131 -17.90 -0.06 8.21
C TYR A 131 -16.48 -0.19 8.73
N ARG A 132 -16.32 -0.33 10.05
CA ARG A 132 -15.02 -0.44 10.70
C ARG A 132 -14.18 -1.55 10.09
N ASP A 133 -14.75 -2.74 9.98
CA ASP A 133 -14.01 -3.92 9.53
C ASP A 133 -13.57 -3.77 8.07
N VAL A 134 -14.43 -3.25 7.20
CA VAL A 134 -14.07 -3.02 5.79
C VAL A 134 -13.00 -1.94 5.65
N VAL A 135 -13.06 -0.89 6.45
CA VAL A 135 -12.04 0.18 6.45
C VAL A 135 -10.73 -0.32 7.03
N TYR A 136 -10.77 -1.11 8.11
CA TYR A 136 -9.59 -1.75 8.69
C TYR A 136 -8.97 -2.72 7.67
N ASP A 137 -9.78 -3.61 7.12
CA ASP A 137 -9.36 -4.60 6.13
C ASP A 137 -8.72 -3.95 4.90
N TYR A 138 -9.28 -2.83 4.43
CA TYR A 138 -8.81 -2.16 3.23
C TYR A 138 -7.62 -1.22 3.46
N TYR A 139 -7.64 -0.41 4.51
CA TYR A 139 -6.62 0.64 4.75
C TYR A 139 -5.53 0.23 5.73
N ILE A 140 -5.79 -0.74 6.61
CA ILE A 140 -4.83 -1.20 7.63
C ILE A 140 -4.26 -2.57 7.29
N SER A 141 -5.13 -3.50 6.87
CA SER A 141 -4.74 -4.85 6.44
C SER A 141 -4.53 -4.96 4.94
N GLU A 142 -4.79 -3.88 4.19
CA GLU A 142 -4.46 -3.70 2.78
C GLU A 142 -4.99 -4.85 1.89
N LYS A 143 -6.16 -5.40 2.24
CA LYS A 143 -6.86 -6.45 1.52
C LYS A 143 -7.53 -5.89 0.25
N THR A 144 -7.52 -6.66 -0.83
CA THR A 144 -8.27 -6.30 -2.05
C THR A 144 -9.77 -6.46 -1.85
N PHE A 145 -10.60 -5.78 -2.66
CA PHE A 145 -12.06 -5.91 -2.54
C PHE A 145 -12.53 -7.37 -2.68
N LYS A 146 -11.84 -8.17 -3.50
CA LYS A 146 -12.13 -9.59 -3.67
C LYS A 146 -11.84 -10.39 -2.39
N GLN A 147 -10.72 -10.11 -1.72
CA GLN A 147 -10.35 -10.79 -0.47
C GLN A 147 -11.28 -10.41 0.68
N ILE A 148 -11.63 -9.13 0.79
CA ILE A 148 -12.61 -8.67 1.79
C ILE A 148 -13.97 -9.32 1.55
N ALA A 149 -14.37 -9.44 0.28
CA ALA A 149 -15.61 -10.10 -0.11
C ALA A 149 -15.60 -11.60 0.26
N GLU A 150 -14.51 -12.30 -0.02
CA GLU A 150 -14.33 -13.72 0.33
C GLU A 150 -14.35 -13.94 1.85
N GLU A 151 -13.62 -13.13 2.61
CA GLU A 151 -13.49 -13.27 4.08
C GLU A 151 -14.79 -12.90 4.82
N GLN A 152 -15.50 -11.87 4.35
CA GLN A 152 -16.77 -11.45 4.94
C GLN A 152 -17.98 -12.17 4.34
N GLN A 153 -17.76 -13.12 3.42
CA GLN A 153 -18.80 -13.85 2.68
C GLN A 153 -19.87 -12.93 2.04
N ILE A 154 -19.41 -11.84 1.42
CA ILE A 154 -20.25 -10.87 0.71
C ILE A 154 -19.79 -10.69 -0.74
N GLN A 155 -20.57 -10.00 -1.55
CA GLN A 155 -20.16 -9.66 -2.92
C GLN A 155 -19.12 -8.54 -2.92
N VAL A 156 -18.21 -8.55 -3.91
CA VAL A 156 -17.23 -7.46 -4.16
C VAL A 156 -17.91 -6.10 -4.26
N LYS A 157 -19.07 -6.04 -4.93
CA LYS A 157 -19.89 -4.82 -5.04
C LYS A 157 -20.36 -4.30 -3.67
N SER A 158 -20.63 -5.20 -2.73
CA SER A 158 -21.00 -4.83 -1.36
C SER A 158 -19.82 -4.23 -0.60
N VAL A 159 -18.60 -4.73 -0.81
CA VAL A 159 -17.37 -4.14 -0.25
C VAL A 159 -17.16 -2.70 -0.77
N GLU A 160 -17.32 -2.49 -2.08
CA GLU A 160 -17.20 -1.16 -2.69
C GLU A 160 -18.19 -0.14 -2.09
N VAL A 161 -19.46 -0.55 -1.96
CA VAL A 161 -20.52 0.28 -1.38
C VAL A 161 -20.24 0.57 0.10
N LYS A 162 -19.82 -0.43 0.88
CA LYS A 162 -19.45 -0.25 2.30
C LYS A 162 -18.28 0.73 2.43
N LEU A 163 -17.21 0.60 1.63
CA LEU A 163 -16.08 1.55 1.65
C LEU A 163 -16.46 2.95 1.21
N TYR A 164 -17.34 3.08 0.23
CA TYR A 164 -17.85 4.39 -0.19
C TYR A 164 -18.62 5.08 0.95
N ARG A 165 -19.54 4.35 1.60
CA ARG A 165 -20.32 4.86 2.74
C ARG A 165 -19.42 5.20 3.93
N ALA A 166 -18.44 4.35 4.22
CA ALA A 166 -17.48 4.57 5.28
C ALA A 166 -16.65 5.85 5.04
N ARG A 167 -16.16 6.07 3.80
CA ARG A 167 -15.46 7.31 3.43
C ARG A 167 -16.33 8.55 3.60
N ASN A 168 -17.57 8.50 3.15
CA ASN A 168 -18.50 9.62 3.32
C ASN A 168 -18.81 9.90 4.79
N TRP A 169 -18.89 8.85 5.62
CA TRP A 169 -19.07 9.00 7.05
C TRP A 169 -17.84 9.64 7.70
N MET A 170 -16.63 9.13 7.43
CA MET A 170 -15.37 9.69 7.93
C MET A 170 -15.23 11.16 7.54
N ARG A 171 -15.51 11.52 6.28
CA ARG A 171 -15.45 12.91 5.79
C ARG A 171 -16.40 13.87 6.53
N LYS A 172 -17.54 13.38 7.00
CA LYS A 172 -18.53 14.19 7.73
C LYS A 172 -18.21 14.37 9.22
N HIS A 173 -17.49 13.42 9.81
CA HIS A 173 -17.35 13.33 11.28
C HIS A 173 -15.90 13.51 11.77
N TRP A 174 -14.90 13.38 10.91
CA TRP A 174 -13.50 13.58 11.27
C TRP A 174 -13.00 14.93 10.75
N LYS A 175 -12.28 15.66 11.60
CA LYS A 175 -11.60 16.93 11.29
C LYS A 175 -10.08 16.70 11.21
N GLU A 176 -9.35 17.59 10.54
CA GLU A 176 -7.87 17.51 10.50
C GLU A 176 -7.24 17.55 11.90
N GLU A 177 -7.83 18.32 12.81
CA GLU A 177 -7.43 18.45 14.22
C GLU A 177 -7.51 17.12 14.99
N ASP A 178 -8.30 16.15 14.53
CA ASP A 178 -8.43 14.83 15.17
C ASP A 178 -7.19 13.93 14.98
N PHE A 179 -6.23 14.36 14.15
CA PHE A 179 -5.02 13.61 13.78
C PHE A 179 -3.73 14.43 13.95
N SER A 180 -3.79 15.56 14.67
CA SER A 180 -2.63 16.40 15.01
C SER A 180 -2.01 16.00 16.36
#